data_AF-A0A7V0XNS3-F1
#
_entry.id   AF-A0A7V0XNS3-F1
#
_cell.length_a   1.000
_cell.length_b   1.000
_cell.length_c   1.000
_cell.angle_alpha   90.00
_cell.angle_beta   90.00
_cell.angle_gamma   90.00
#
_symmetry.space_group_name_H-M   'P 1'
#
loop_
_entity.id
_entity.type
_entity.pdbx_description
1 polymer ?
#
loop_
_entity_poly.entity_id
_entity_poly.type
_entity_poly.pdbx_seq_one_letter_code
_entity_poly.pdbx_strand_id
1 'polypeptide(L)'
;MIPVTMTPTSSPAISTEEKRRLARTILREAKEEVLNILWDTDPNEYCNERLMLVWLEEDYEYAIRRLGLCRRSESSYLQKLHRIFGQYSEVIPECRKTEHLRSIQRS
;
A
#
# COMPACT_ATOMS: atom_id res chain seq x y z
N MET A 1 20.00 31.95 -42.12
CA MET A 1 19.96 30.73 -41.28
C MET A 1 20.11 31.17 -39.83
N ILE A 2 19.06 31.03 -39.02
CA ILE A 2 19.06 31.40 -37.60
C ILE A 2 19.24 30.10 -36.80
N PRO A 3 20.22 29.99 -35.88
CA PRO A 3 20.33 28.80 -35.05
C PRO A 3 19.22 28.83 -34.00
N VAL A 4 18.36 27.81 -34.03
CA VAL A 4 17.36 27.56 -32.99
C VAL A 4 18.10 26.98 -31.79
N THR A 5 18.36 27.81 -30.80
CA THR A 5 18.89 27.37 -29.50
C THR A 5 17.79 26.60 -28.78
N MET A 6 17.87 25.27 -28.79
CA MET A 6 17.02 24.44 -27.94
C MET A 6 17.46 24.63 -26.49
N THR A 7 16.68 25.36 -25.71
CA THR A 7 16.84 25.41 -24.26
C THR A 7 16.41 24.07 -23.67
N PRO A 8 17.18 23.48 -22.74
CA PRO A 8 16.77 22.25 -22.08
C PRO A 8 15.58 22.59 -21.19
N THR A 9 14.46 21.93 -21.46
CA THR A 9 13.25 21.97 -20.63
C THR A 9 13.59 21.40 -19.26
N SER A 10 14.01 22.27 -18.33
CA SER A 10 14.18 21.88 -16.93
C SER A 10 12.80 21.54 -16.39
N SER A 11 12.50 20.25 -16.29
CA SER A 11 11.37 19.74 -15.53
C SER A 11 11.39 20.42 -14.15
N PRO A 12 10.27 21.03 -13.68
CA PRO A 12 10.29 21.79 -12.44
C PRO A 12 10.70 20.85 -11.31
N ALA A 13 11.87 21.10 -10.73
CA ALA A 13 12.38 20.31 -9.63
C ALA A 13 11.41 20.42 -8.45
N ILE A 14 10.59 19.39 -8.24
CA ILE A 14 9.66 19.30 -7.12
C ILE A 14 10.48 19.50 -5.84
N SER A 15 10.09 20.50 -5.03
CA SER A 15 10.82 20.84 -3.82
C SER A 15 10.85 19.66 -2.84
N THR A 16 11.88 19.59 -2.01
CA THR A 16 12.02 18.53 -1.00
C THR A 16 10.87 18.52 -0.02
N GLU A 17 10.31 19.70 0.32
CA GLU A 17 9.14 19.79 1.19
C GLU A 17 7.86 19.32 0.50
N GLU A 18 7.71 19.59 -0.80
CA GLU A 18 6.59 19.09 -1.59
C GLU A 18 6.60 17.56 -1.67
N LYS A 19 7.78 16.95 -1.89
CA LYS A 19 7.93 15.49 -1.83
C LYS A 19 7.52 14.92 -0.48
N ARG A 20 7.88 15.58 0.63
CA ARG A 20 7.46 15.16 1.98
C ARG A 20 5.97 15.32 2.20
N ARG A 21 5.37 16.37 1.65
CA ARG A 21 3.91 16.59 1.67
C ARG A 21 3.20 15.44 0.96
N LEU A 22 3.64 15.10 -0.25
CA LEU A 22 3.10 13.97 -1.02
C LEU A 22 3.27 12.65 -0.28
N ALA A 23 4.43 12.38 0.32
CA ALA A 23 4.64 11.17 1.13
C ALA A 23 3.68 11.08 2.34
N ARG A 24 3.36 12.22 2.98
CA ARG A 24 2.36 12.27 4.06
C ARG A 24 0.95 12.00 3.54
N THR A 25 0.62 12.53 2.36
CA THR A 25 -0.67 12.27 1.71
C THR A 25 -0.83 10.78 1.39
N ILE A 26 0.19 10.17 0.79
CA ILE A 26 0.21 8.73 0.48
C ILE A 26 -0.04 7.89 1.72
N LEU A 27 0.65 8.17 2.85
CA LEU A 27 0.43 7.43 4.09
C LEU A 27 -1.00 7.57 4.63
N ARG A 28 -1.64 8.73 4.44
CA ARG A 28 -3.00 8.96 4.89
C ARG A 28 -4.00 8.18 4.02
N GLU A 29 -3.82 8.20 2.70
CA GLU A 29 -4.62 7.44 1.75
C GLU A 29 -4.51 5.94 2.03
N ALA A 30 -3.28 5.43 2.17
CA ALA A 30 -3.04 4.04 2.55
C ALA A 30 -3.76 3.63 3.84
N LYS A 31 -3.76 4.50 4.86
CA LYS A 31 -4.46 4.22 6.11
C LYS A 31 -5.97 4.16 5.92
N GLU A 32 -6.54 5.08 5.15
CA GLU A 32 -7.98 5.16 4.91
C GLU A 32 -8.47 3.96 4.10
N GLU A 33 -7.74 3.59 3.06
CA GLU A 33 -8.07 2.45 2.22
C GLU A 33 -8.00 1.12 2.96
N VAL A 34 -6.96 0.92 3.78
CA VAL A 34 -6.86 -0.25 4.67
C VAL A 34 -8.03 -0.30 5.65
N LEU A 35 -8.41 0.84 6.24
CA LEU A 35 -9.56 0.88 7.15
C LEU A 35 -10.87 0.54 6.44
N ASN A 36 -11.08 1.06 5.22
CA ASN A 36 -12.28 0.76 4.44
C ASN A 36 -12.37 -0.73 4.11
N ILE A 37 -11.29 -1.32 3.60
CA ILE A 37 -11.23 -2.77 3.32
C ILE A 37 -11.53 -3.56 4.59
N LEU A 38 -10.91 -3.23 5.72
CA LEU A 38 -11.10 -4.00 6.96
C LEU A 38 -12.50 -3.85 7.56
N TRP A 39 -13.13 -2.67 7.39
CA TRP A 39 -14.44 -2.35 7.93
C TRP A 39 -15.57 -2.97 7.11
N ASP A 40 -15.47 -2.92 5.79
CA ASP A 40 -16.52 -3.39 4.87
C ASP A 40 -16.44 -4.90 4.59
N THR A 41 -15.29 -5.53 4.85
CA THR A 41 -15.10 -6.95 4.59
C THR A 41 -15.63 -7.85 5.71
N ASP A 42 -16.56 -8.76 5.39
CA ASP A 42 -16.94 -9.86 6.28
C ASP A 42 -15.74 -10.83 6.43
N PRO A 43 -15.26 -11.10 7.66
CA PRO A 43 -14.16 -12.03 7.89
C PRO A 43 -14.46 -13.48 7.46
N ASN A 44 -15.72 -13.84 7.23
CA ASN A 44 -16.13 -15.18 6.80
C ASN A 44 -16.31 -15.30 5.28
N GLU A 45 -16.12 -14.21 4.53
CA GLU A 45 -16.23 -14.22 3.09
C GLU A 45 -15.00 -14.87 2.44
N TYR A 46 -15.26 -15.85 1.57
CA TYR A 46 -14.22 -16.54 0.81
C TYR A 46 -13.75 -15.63 -0.34
N CYS A 47 -12.43 -15.46 -0.51
CA CYS A 47 -11.82 -14.50 -1.43
C CYS A 47 -12.17 -13.03 -1.12
N ASN A 48 -11.90 -12.61 0.10
CA ASN A 48 -12.21 -11.25 0.52
C ASN A 48 -11.18 -10.21 0.07
N GLU A 49 -11.57 -8.93 0.08
CA GLU A 49 -10.73 -7.80 -0.33
C GLU A 49 -9.46 -7.66 0.51
N ARG A 50 -9.38 -8.30 1.69
CA ARG A 50 -8.15 -8.34 2.49
C ARG A 50 -6.99 -9.02 1.78
N LEU A 51 -7.26 -9.94 0.85
CA LEU A 51 -6.22 -10.53 0.01
C LEU A 51 -5.54 -9.47 -0.88
N MET A 52 -6.20 -8.35 -1.16
CA MET A 52 -5.64 -7.24 -1.95
C MET A 52 -4.69 -6.35 -1.16
N LEU A 53 -4.67 -6.46 0.17
CA LEU A 53 -3.81 -5.63 1.02
C LEU A 53 -2.32 -5.81 0.69
N VAL A 54 -1.91 -7.00 0.25
CA VAL A 54 -0.52 -7.27 -0.16
C VAL A 54 -0.16 -6.47 -1.42
N TRP A 55 -1.01 -6.49 -2.44
CA TRP A 55 -0.77 -5.72 -3.67
C TRP A 55 -0.85 -4.22 -3.42
N LEU A 56 -1.78 -3.81 -2.56
CA LEU A 56 -1.93 -2.42 -2.18
C LEU A 56 -0.69 -1.88 -1.42
N GLU A 57 -0.10 -2.70 -0.54
CA GLU A 57 1.16 -2.35 0.13
C GLU A 57 2.28 -2.09 -0.89
N GLU A 58 2.44 -2.97 -1.89
CA GLU A 58 3.44 -2.83 -2.95
C GLU A 58 3.24 -1.55 -3.78
N ASP A 59 1.99 -1.23 -4.15
CA ASP A 59 1.65 -0.02 -4.90
C ASP A 59 2.02 1.26 -4.14
N TYR A 60 1.74 1.29 -2.84
CA TYR A 60 2.09 2.44 -2.01
C TYR A 60 3.59 2.55 -1.74
N GLU A 61 4.30 1.42 -1.60
CA GLU A 61 5.77 1.43 -1.54
C GLU A 61 6.36 2.05 -2.81
N TYR A 62 5.86 1.64 -3.96
CA TYR A 62 6.30 2.16 -5.24
C TYR A 62 6.02 3.66 -5.34
N ALA A 63 4.83 4.11 -4.92
CA ALA A 63 4.48 5.53 -4.89
C ALA A 63 5.44 6.37 -4.03
N ILE A 64 5.84 5.87 -2.86
CA ILE A 64 6.80 6.54 -1.98
C ILE A 64 8.19 6.59 -2.63
N ARG A 65 8.67 5.48 -3.20
CA ARG A 65 9.98 5.41 -3.87
C ARG A 65 10.05 6.36 -5.07
N ARG A 66 8.95 6.51 -5.81
CA ARG A 66 8.86 7.40 -6.98
C ARG A 66 9.04 8.88 -6.64
N LEU A 67 8.83 9.29 -5.38
CA LEU A 67 9.07 10.67 -4.94
C LEU A 67 10.55 11.04 -4.95
N GLY A 68 11.46 10.07 -4.97
CA GLY A 68 12.91 10.30 -4.96
C GLY A 68 13.32 11.11 -3.73
N LEU A 69 12.94 10.63 -2.55
CA LEU A 69 13.32 11.18 -1.26
C LEU A 69 14.78 10.79 -0.93
N CYS A 70 15.39 11.45 0.05
CA CYS A 70 16.67 10.95 0.55
C CYS A 70 16.46 9.62 1.28
N ARG A 71 17.45 8.71 1.20
CA ARG A 71 17.34 7.35 1.75
C ARG A 71 16.78 7.29 3.17
N ARG A 72 17.24 8.17 4.07
CA ARG A 72 16.76 8.21 5.46
C ARG A 72 15.28 8.58 5.57
N SER A 73 14.82 9.56 4.80
CA SER A 73 13.41 9.94 4.79
C SER A 73 12.56 8.84 4.18
N GLU A 74 12.98 8.30 3.03
CA GLU A 74 12.29 7.21 2.35
C GLU A 74 12.11 6.00 3.27
N SER A 75 13.18 5.50 3.91
CA SER A 75 13.11 4.40 4.86
C SER A 75 12.16 4.69 6.03
N SER A 76 12.12 5.94 6.51
CA SER A 76 11.16 6.32 7.56
C SER A 76 9.70 6.29 7.09
N TYR A 77 9.42 6.56 5.82
CA TYR A 77 8.05 6.50 5.27
C TYR A 77 7.66 5.06 4.97
N LEU A 78 8.55 4.26 4.38
CA LEU A 78 8.33 2.83 4.15
C LEU A 78 8.09 2.08 5.46
N GLN A 79 8.85 2.38 6.53
CA GLN A 79 8.61 1.77 7.84
C GLN A 79 7.22 2.12 8.41
N LYS A 80 6.72 3.34 8.16
CA LYS A 80 5.37 3.72 8.57
C LYS A 80 4.31 3.00 7.74
N LEU A 81 4.55 2.83 6.43
CA LEU A 81 3.68 2.07 5.55
C LEU A 81 3.58 0.61 5.99
N HIS A 82 4.70 -0.06 6.23
CA HIS A 82 4.72 -1.42 6.79
C HIS A 82 4.00 -1.54 8.13
N ARG A 83 3.98 -0.49 8.97
CA ARG A 83 3.19 -0.52 10.21
C ARG A 83 1.68 -0.42 9.97
N ILE A 84 1.26 0.21 8.86
CA ILE A 84 -0.14 0.30 8.46
C ILE A 84 -0.60 -1.07 7.92
N PHE A 85 0.18 -1.68 7.04
CA PHE A 85 -0.19 -2.95 6.38
C PHE A 85 0.18 -4.21 7.18
N GLY A 86 1.32 -4.21 7.86
CA GLY A 86 1.88 -5.39 8.54
C GLY A 86 1.03 -5.96 9.67
N GLN A 87 0.06 -5.22 10.19
CA GLN A 87 -0.92 -5.76 11.16
C GLN A 87 -1.96 -6.67 10.49
N TYR A 88 -2.06 -6.62 9.16
CA TYR A 88 -3.16 -7.20 8.39
C TYR A 88 -2.66 -8.17 7.30
N SER A 89 -1.41 -8.05 6.86
CA SER A 89 -0.82 -8.94 5.84
C SER A 89 -0.44 -10.34 6.37
N GLU A 90 -0.38 -10.54 7.69
CA GLU A 90 -0.11 -11.86 8.30
C GLU A 90 -1.35 -12.73 8.51
N VAL A 91 -2.56 -12.19 8.32
CA VAL A 91 -3.80 -12.95 8.50
C VAL A 91 -4.23 -13.57 7.17
N ILE A 92 -3.51 -14.62 6.75
CA ILE A 92 -4.16 -15.65 5.95
C ILE A 92 -5.21 -16.27 6.87
N PRO A 93 -6.52 -16.26 6.53
CA PRO A 93 -7.48 -17.00 7.34
C PRO A 93 -7.01 -18.45 7.34
N GLU A 94 -6.61 -18.96 8.50
CA GLU A 94 -6.68 -20.40 8.72
C GLU A 94 -8.16 -20.73 8.52
N CYS A 95 -8.50 -21.17 7.30
CA CYS A 95 -9.78 -21.82 7.03
C CYS A 95 -9.85 -22.96 8.03
N ARG A 96 -10.52 -22.71 9.16
CA ARG A 96 -10.88 -23.71 10.14
C ARG A 96 -11.66 -24.76 9.37
N LYS A 97 -10.98 -25.86 9.04
CA LYS A 97 -11.56 -27.13 8.61
C LYS A 97 -12.31 -27.78 9.78
N THR A 98 -13.23 -27.03 10.36
CA THR A 98 -14.14 -27.45 11.42
C THR A 98 -15.44 -26.75 11.05
N GLU A 99 -16.34 -27.36 10.29
CA GLU A 99 -17.26 -28.34 10.86
C GLU A 99 -17.93 -29.27 9.84
N HIS A 100 -17.64 -29.14 8.53
CA HIS A 100 -18.34 -29.93 7.51
C HIS A 100 -17.84 -31.39 7.40
N LEU A 101 -16.68 -31.71 7.96
CA LEU A 101 -16.16 -33.10 8.01
C LEU A 101 -16.70 -33.92 9.19
N ARG A 102 -17.43 -33.30 10.13
CA ARG A 102 -18.06 -34.03 11.26
C ARG A 102 -19.42 -34.63 10.91
N SER A 103 -20.08 -34.15 9.85
CA SER A 103 -21.32 -34.72 9.34
C SER A 103 -21.11 -35.98 8.49
N ILE A 104 -19.92 -36.19 7.92
CA ILE A 104 -19.61 -37.37 7.10
C ILE A 104 -19.16 -38.57 7.95
N GLN A 105 -18.70 -38.35 9.19
CA GLN A 105 -18.33 -39.42 10.14
C GLN A 105 -19.46 -39.84 11.10
N ARG A 106 -20.67 -39.31 10.95
CA ARG A 106 -21.87 -39.82 11.62
C ARG A 106 -22.82 -40.39 10.58
N SER A 107 -22.35 -41.47 9.94
CA SER A 107 -23.22 -42.55 9.50
C SER A 107 -24.01 -43.09 10.69
#